data_AF-A0AAE7KZ61-F1
#
_entry.id   AF-A0AAE7KZ61-F1
#
_cell.length_a   1.000
_cell.length_b   1.000
_cell.length_c   1.000
_cell.angle_alpha   90.00
_cell.angle_beta   90.00
_cell.angle_gamma   90.00
#
_symmetry.space_group_name_H-M   'P 1'
#
loop_
_entity.id
_entity.type
_entity.pdbx_description
1 polymer ?
#
loop_
_entity_poly.entity_id
_entity_poly.type
_entity_poly.pdbx_seq_one_letter_code
_entity_poly.pdbx_strand_id
1 'polypeptide(L)' 'MSQSTIETMIERYTEAEMAVLEGKTIRFNGQEMTMENLSEIRKGRQEWERRLASLISQRRGRPGYRLARFP' A
#
# COMPACT_ATOMS: atom_id res chain seq x y z
N MET A 1 -14.08 -0.83 -2.01
CA MET A 1 -12.78 -1.40 -2.42
C MET A 1 -12.64 -2.76 -1.76
N SER A 2 -12.57 -3.84 -2.52
CA SER A 2 -12.34 -5.18 -1.96
C SER A 2 -10.84 -5.37 -1.67
N GLN A 3 -10.54 -6.20 -0.69
CA GLN A 3 -9.16 -6.52 -0.27
C GLN A 3 -8.29 -6.98 -1.45
N SER A 4 -8.87 -7.78 -2.33
CA SER A 4 -8.23 -8.28 -3.54
C SER A 4 -7.74 -7.18 -4.48
N THR A 5 -8.48 -6.07 -4.62
CA THR A 5 -8.05 -4.93 -5.45
C THR A 5 -6.80 -4.27 -4.89
N ILE A 6 -6.66 -4.23 -3.56
CA ILE A 6 -5.49 -3.64 -2.89
C ILE A 6 -4.28 -4.54 -3.05
N GLU A 7 -4.45 -5.86 -2.91
CA GLU A 7 -3.39 -6.84 -3.15
C GLU A 7 -2.89 -6.77 -4.60
N THR A 8 -3.78 -6.73 -5.59
CA THR A 8 -3.39 -6.55 -7.01
C THR A 8 -2.64 -5.24 -7.25
N MET A 9 -3.00 -4.16 -6.56
CA MET A 9 -2.25 -2.90 -6.65
C MET A 9 -0.84 -3.03 -6.05
N ILE A 10 -0.70 -3.61 -4.86
CA ILE A 10 0.62 -3.81 -4.21
C ILE A 10 1.53 -4.66 -5.09
N GLU A 11 0.99 -5.72 -5.70
CA GLU A 11 1.75 -6.60 -6.59
C GLU A 11 2.25 -5.84 -7.83
N ARG A 12 1.38 -5.04 -8.45
CA ARG A 12 1.76 -4.14 -9.55
C ARG A 12 2.83 -3.11 -9.17
N TYR A 13 2.77 -2.54 -7.96
CA TYR A 13 3.82 -1.64 -7.46
C TYR A 13 5.14 -2.38 -7.19
N THR A 14 5.10 -3.68 -6.91
CA THR A 14 6.28 -4.51 -6.67
C THR A 14 6.96 -4.89 -7.97
N GLU A 15 6.18 -5.29 -8.97
CA GLU A 15 6.67 -5.55 -10.32
C GLU A 15 7.28 -4.28 -10.95
N ALA A 16 6.60 -3.14 -10.74
CA ALA A 16 7.11 -1.83 -11.10
C ALA A 16 8.48 -1.53 -10.47
N GLU A 17 8.65 -1.78 -9.17
CA GLU A 17 9.92 -1.57 -8.47
C GLU A 17 11.04 -2.43 -9.05
N MET A 18 10.78 -3.70 -9.37
CA MET A 18 11.77 -4.58 -10.02
C MET A 18 12.14 -4.08 -11.42
N ALA A 19 11.16 -3.70 -12.24
CA ALA A 19 11.42 -3.22 -13.60
C ALA A 19 12.26 -1.94 -13.60
N VAL A 20 11.98 -1.02 -12.67
CA VAL A 20 12.78 0.20 -12.49
C VAL A 20 14.20 -0.10 -12.03
N LEU A 21 14.38 -1.07 -11.11
CA LEU A 21 15.71 -1.53 -10.68
C LEU A 21 16.50 -2.19 -11.82
N GLU A 22 15.83 -2.89 -12.74
CA GLU A 22 16.43 -3.40 -13.98
C GLU A 22 16.79 -2.29 -15.00
N GLY A 23 16.48 -1.02 -14.71
CA GLY A 23 16.72 0.11 -15.60
C GLY A 23 15.65 0.29 -16.69
N LYS A 24 14.50 -0.37 -16.57
CA LYS A 24 13.36 -0.22 -17.50
C LYS A 24 12.46 0.91 -17.03
N THR A 25 12.09 1.80 -17.96
CA THR A 25 11.05 2.81 -17.71
C THR A 25 9.68 2.15 -17.75
N ILE A 26 8.90 2.32 -16.70
CA ILE A 26 7.53 1.79 -16.62
C ILE A 26 6.51 2.93 -16.70
N ARG A 27 5.40 2.69 -17.41
CA ARG A 27 4.27 3.62 -17.44
C ARG A 27 3.23 3.18 -16.43
N PHE A 28 3.27 3.77 -15.25
CA PHE A 28 2.33 3.49 -14.18
C PHE A 28 1.30 4.60 -14.08
N ASN A 29 0.01 4.24 -14.16
CA ASN A 29 -1.11 5.20 -14.06
C ASN A 29 -1.04 6.36 -15.07
N GLY A 30 -0.46 6.11 -16.27
CA GLY A 30 -0.27 7.12 -17.31
C GLY A 30 0.95 8.03 -17.12
N GLN A 31 1.71 7.87 -16.02
CA GLN A 31 2.97 8.56 -15.79
C GLN A 31 4.15 7.62 -16.00
N GLU A 32 5.24 8.13 -16.58
CA GLU A 32 6.50 7.40 -16.67
C GLU A 32 7.21 7.46 -15.31
N MET A 33 7.46 6.30 -14.72
CA MET A 33 8.26 6.17 -13.50
C MET A 33 9.63 5.60 -13.87
N THR A 34 10.67 6.28 -13.41
CA THR A 34 12.08 5.89 -13.56
C THR A 34 12.72 5.68 -12.18
N MET A 35 14.03 5.40 -12.13
CA MET A 35 14.75 5.25 -10.84
C MET A 35 14.62 6.47 -9.92
N GLU A 36 14.41 7.67 -10.47
CA GLU A 36 14.18 8.88 -9.69
C GLU A 36 12.88 8.80 -8.86
N ASN A 37 11.88 8.07 -9.37
CA ASN A 37 10.60 7.85 -8.69
C ASN A 37 10.61 6.60 -7.79
N LEU A 38 11.74 5.90 -7.63
CA LEU A 38 11.82 4.70 -6.78
C LEU A 38 11.38 5.00 -5.34
N SER A 39 11.75 6.18 -4.85
CA SER A 39 11.30 6.68 -3.54
C SER A 39 9.79 6.89 -3.46
N GLU A 40 9.16 7.33 -4.56
CA GLU A 40 7.70 7.50 -4.65
C GLU A 40 6.97 6.17 -4.78
N ILE A 41 7.49 5.22 -5.56
CA ILE A 41 6.96 3.86 -5.69
C ILE A 41 6.92 3.19 -4.31
N ARG A 42 8.01 3.31 -3.55
CA ARG A 42 8.13 2.74 -2.21
C ARG A 42 7.16 3.40 -1.22
N LYS A 43 6.99 4.73 -1.30
CA LYS A 43 5.99 5.47 -0.52
C LYS A 43 4.57 5.03 -0.88
N GLY A 44 4.26 4.87 -2.16
CA GLY A 44 2.98 4.37 -2.65
C GLY A 44 2.66 2.99 -2.11
N ARG A 45 3.63 2.06 -2.13
CA ARG A 45 3.48 0.73 -1.51
C ARG A 45 3.15 0.82 -0.02
N GLN A 46 3.91 1.61 0.73
CA GLN A 46 3.67 1.82 2.16
C GLN A 46 2.28 2.40 2.45
N GLU A 47 1.80 3.30 1.59
CA GLU A 47 0.47 3.89 1.73
C GLU A 47 -0.65 2.87 1.47
N TRP A 48 -0.47 2.01 0.46
CA TRP A 48 -1.38 0.90 0.21
C TRP A 48 -1.37 -0.15 1.32
N GLU A 49 -0.19 -0.49 1.86
CA GLU A 49 -0.06 -1.37 3.03
C GLU A 49 -0.74 -0.78 4.27
N ARG A 50 -0.57 0.52 4.54
CA ARG A 50 -1.29 1.21 5.62
C ARG A 50 -2.79 1.18 5.43
N ARG A 51 -3.27 1.40 4.19
CA ARG A 51 -4.70 1.29 3.87
C ARG A 51 -5.22 -0.13 4.05
N LEU A 52 -4.45 -1.15 3.65
CA LEU A 52 -4.78 -2.56 3.85
C LEU A 52 -4.86 -2.89 5.35
N ALA A 53 -3.87 -2.49 6.14
CA ALA A 53 -3.85 -2.68 7.58
C ALA A 53 -5.03 -1.96 8.26
N SER A 54 -5.39 -0.77 7.79
CA SER A 54 -6.56 -0.03 8.27
C SER A 54 -7.88 -0.75 7.93
N LEU A 55 -8.00 -1.31 6.73
CA LEU A 55 -9.17 -2.11 6.32
C LEU A 55 -9.27 -3.43 7.11
N ILE A 56 -8.16 -4.12 7.33
CA ILE A 56 -8.10 -5.36 8.13
C ILE A 56 -8.46 -5.06 9.59
N SER A 57 -7.93 -3.98 10.17
CA SER A 57 -8.24 -3.57 11.55
C SER A 57 -9.69 -3.11 11.71
N GLN A 58 -10.27 -2.44 10.71
CA GLN A 58 -11.71 -2.16 10.66
C GLN A 58 -12.54 -3.45 10.57
N ARG A 59 -12.15 -4.41 9.73
CA ARG A 59 -12.83 -5.71 9.60
C ARG A 59 -12.74 -6.56 10.86
N ARG A 60 -11.60 -6.54 11.57
CA ARG A 60 -11.39 -7.34 12.78
C ARG A 60 -12.14 -6.82 14.01
N GLY A 61 -12.81 -5.67 13.91
CA GLY A 61 -13.50 -5.05 15.03
C GLY A 61 -12.48 -4.43 15.98
N ARG A 62 -12.55 -3.10 16.12
CA ARG A 62 -11.79 -2.37 17.12
C ARG A 62 -12.19 -2.94 18.50
N PRO A 63 -11.28 -3.42 19.36
CA PRO A 63 -11.65 -3.65 20.75
C PRO A 63 -12.03 -2.28 21.29
N GLY A 64 -13.33 -2.09 21.54
CA GLY A 64 -13.88 -0.86 22.08
C GLY A 64 -13.05 -0.46 23.30
N TYR A 65 -12.61 0.80 23.31
CA TYR A 65 -11.97 1.45 24.44
C TYR A 65 -12.62 0.96 25.75
N ARG A 66 -11.83 0.38 26.65
CA ARG A 66 -12.35 -0.08 27.94
C ARG A 66 -12.41 1.15 28.84
N LEU A 67 -13.63 1.60 29.18
CA LEU A 67 -13.83 2.64 30.19
C LEU A 67 -13.29 2.12 31.53
N ALA A 68 -12.30 2.82 32.10
CA ALA A 68 -11.85 2.54 33.45
C ALA A 68 -13.00 2.86 34.41
N ARG A 69 -13.44 1.85 35.18
CA ARG A 69 -14.32 2.08 36.33
C ARG A 69 -13.46 2.16 37.57
N PHE A 70 -13.58 3.27 38.29
CA PHE A 70 -12.99 3.43 39.61
C PHE A 70 -14.04 3.06 40.67
N PRO A 71 -13.62 2.42 41.78
CA PRO A 71 -14.49 2.09 42.92
C PRO A 71 -14.93 3.32 43.71
#